data_AF-A0A535LV25-F1
#
_entry.id   AF-A0A535LV25-F1
#
_cell.length_a   1.000
_cell.length_b   1.000
_cell.length_c   1.000
_cell.angle_alpha   90.00
_cell.angle_beta   90.00
_cell.angle_gamma   90.00
#
_symmetry.space_group_name_H-M   'P 1'
#
loop_
_entity.id
_entity.type
_entity.pdbx_description
1 polymer ?
#
loop_
_entity_poly.entity_id
_entity_poly.type
_entity_poly.pdbx_seq_one_letter_code
_entity_poly.pdbx_strand_id
1 'polypeptide(L)'
;MVDQKRFEINITRPIPSADDKAYAEWFAWAKRGGAKAPACHSAAQGAFRALASGHDIATAVKWATAAMSSPPVAVDNGRQTYCAWFSIANIDMQLETARAHVFATAAVHALDAGANPAQAHNAGSAAAGLRRPR
;
A
#
# COMPACT_ATOMS: atom_id res chain seq x y z
N MET A 1 -29.63 16.28 5.86
CA MET A 1 -28.56 15.93 4.89
C MET A 1 -27.28 15.80 5.69
N VAL A 2 -26.69 14.61 5.75
CA VAL A 2 -25.41 14.41 6.45
C VAL A 2 -24.33 14.94 5.52
N ASP A 3 -23.61 15.96 5.98
CA ASP A 3 -22.44 16.51 5.31
C ASP A 3 -21.38 15.40 5.21
N GLN A 4 -21.32 14.75 4.04
CA GLN A 4 -20.24 13.81 3.74
C GLN A 4 -18.98 14.64 3.58
N LYS A 5 -18.28 14.85 4.69
CA LYS A 5 -16.95 15.43 4.73
C LYS A 5 -16.11 14.67 3.73
N ARG A 6 -15.79 15.31 2.59
CA ARG A 6 -14.89 14.74 1.59
C ARG A 6 -13.60 14.38 2.32
N PHE A 7 -13.26 13.10 2.33
CA PHE A 7 -11.95 12.67 2.77
C PHE A 7 -11.01 13.03 1.62
N GLU A 8 -10.48 14.25 1.66
CA GLU A 8 -9.50 14.72 0.69
C GLU A 8 -8.20 13.95 0.92
N ILE A 9 -8.10 12.75 0.32
CA ILE A 9 -6.81 12.13 0.11
C ILE A 9 -6.19 12.89 -1.05
N ASN A 10 -5.33 13.86 -0.72
CA ASN A 10 -4.61 14.64 -1.72
C ASN A 10 -3.62 13.74 -2.46
N ILE A 11 -4.07 13.08 -3.54
CA ILE A 11 -3.24 12.24 -4.41
C ILE A 11 -2.67 13.17 -5.49
N THR A 12 -1.39 13.49 -5.34
CA THR A 12 -0.72 14.51 -6.15
C THR A 12 -0.08 13.98 -7.43
N ARG A 13 -0.16 12.66 -7.68
CA ARG A 13 0.42 11.98 -8.85
C ARG A 13 -0.35 10.68 -9.16
N PRO A 14 -0.25 10.13 -10.38
CA PRO A 14 -0.83 8.82 -10.70
C PRO A 14 -0.30 7.70 -9.78
N ILE A 15 -1.21 6.92 -9.18
CA ILE A 15 -0.94 5.76 -8.32
C ILE A 15 -1.80 4.58 -8.79
N PRO A 16 -1.28 3.35 -8.87
CA PRO A 16 0.10 2.96 -8.58
C PRO A 16 1.02 2.99 -9.80
N SER A 17 2.27 3.43 -9.61
CA SER A 17 3.38 3.09 -10.51
C SER A 17 3.93 1.67 -10.22
N ALA A 18 4.87 1.19 -11.03
CA ALA A 18 5.59 -0.06 -10.73
C ALA A 18 6.33 0.01 -9.39
N ASP A 19 6.94 1.17 -9.10
CA ASP A 19 7.59 1.44 -7.82
C ASP A 19 6.59 1.41 -6.66
N ASP A 20 5.37 1.93 -6.83
CA ASP A 20 4.38 1.87 -5.75
C ASP A 20 3.94 0.44 -5.44
N LYS A 21 3.89 -0.44 -6.45
CA LYS A 21 3.59 -1.87 -6.26
C LYS A 21 4.69 -2.56 -5.48
N ALA A 22 5.94 -2.47 -5.94
CA ALA A 22 7.07 -3.07 -5.24
C ALA A 22 7.22 -2.49 -3.82
N TYR A 23 6.96 -1.18 -3.65
CA TYR A 23 7.00 -0.53 -2.34
C TYR A 23 5.92 -1.09 -1.39
N ALA A 24 4.70 -1.29 -1.88
CA ALA A 24 3.62 -1.88 -1.11
C ALA A 24 3.89 -3.34 -0.72
N GLU A 25 4.56 -4.11 -1.59
CA GLU A 25 5.00 -5.47 -1.28
C GLU A 25 6.01 -5.50 -0.12
N TRP A 26 7.03 -4.63 -0.15
CA TRP A 26 7.99 -4.51 0.96
C TRP A 26 7.33 -4.00 2.25
N PHE A 27 6.36 -3.09 2.13
CA PHE A 27 5.56 -2.64 3.26
C PHE A 27 4.77 -3.82 3.87
N ALA A 28 4.12 -4.64 3.04
CA ALA A 28 3.37 -5.80 3.50
C ALA A 28 4.28 -6.89 4.08
N TRP A 29 5.47 -7.11 3.51
CA TRP A 29 6.49 -7.98 4.10
C TRP A 29 6.86 -7.55 5.52
N ALA A 30 7.14 -6.27 5.73
CA ALA A 30 7.44 -5.73 7.04
C ALA A 30 6.27 -5.88 8.02
N LYS A 31 5.05 -5.56 7.58
CA LYS A 31 3.84 -5.67 8.40
C LYS A 31 3.53 -7.12 8.79
N ARG A 32 3.76 -8.09 7.89
CA ARG A 32 3.69 -9.53 8.21
C ARG A 32 4.69 -9.94 9.29
N GLY A 33 5.85 -9.29 9.33
CA GLY A 33 6.84 -9.45 10.40
C GLY A 33 6.46 -8.77 11.73
N GLY A 34 5.28 -8.15 11.84
CA GLY A 34 4.79 -7.48 13.05
C GLY A 34 5.23 -6.01 13.19
N ALA A 35 5.84 -5.42 12.16
CA ALA A 35 6.23 -4.02 12.20
C ALA A 35 5.02 -3.07 12.19
N LYS A 36 5.12 -1.94 12.91
CA LYS A 36 4.13 -0.86 12.85
C LYS A 36 4.27 -0.08 11.53
N ALA A 37 3.20 0.60 11.09
CA ALA A 37 3.16 1.29 9.80
C ALA A 37 4.37 2.23 9.52
N PRO A 38 4.87 3.04 10.47
CA PRO A 38 6.08 3.85 10.25
C PRO A 38 7.32 3.00 9.91
N ALA A 39 7.54 1.91 10.64
CA ALA A 39 8.66 1.00 10.40
C ALA A 39 8.51 0.23 9.08
N CYS A 40 7.28 -0.06 8.65
CA CYS A 40 7.01 -0.67 7.34
C CYS A 40 7.41 0.26 6.19
N HIS A 41 7.19 1.57 6.33
CA HIS A 41 7.66 2.55 5.35
C HIS A 41 9.19 2.64 5.31
N SER A 42 9.85 2.65 6.48
CA SER A 42 11.31 2.62 6.53
C SER A 42 11.87 1.34 5.89
N ALA A 43 11.25 0.19 6.13
CA ALA A 43 11.63 -1.08 5.52
C ALA A 43 11.56 -1.03 3.99
N ALA A 44 10.44 -0.56 3.44
CA ALA A 44 10.29 -0.43 2.00
C ALA A 44 11.31 0.56 1.39
N GLN A 45 11.64 1.65 2.09
CA GLN A 45 12.70 2.57 1.66
C GLN A 45 14.08 1.89 1.67
N GLY A 46 14.40 1.11 2.70
CA GLY A 46 15.65 0.36 2.79
C GLY A 46 15.81 -0.65 1.66
N ALA A 47 14.76 -1.42 1.37
CA ALA A 47 14.76 -2.35 0.24
C ALA A 47 14.96 -1.64 -1.10
N PHE A 48 14.27 -0.53 -1.33
CA PHE A 48 14.39 0.25 -2.57
C PHE A 48 15.80 0.79 -2.77
N ARG A 49 16.43 1.31 -1.71
CA ARG A 49 17.81 1.79 -1.77
C ARG A 49 18.77 0.67 -2.16
N ALA A 50 18.59 -0.53 -1.61
CA ALA A 50 19.43 -1.68 -1.95
C ALA A 50 19.25 -2.09 -3.42
N LEU A 51 18.00 -2.25 -3.87
CA LEU A 51 17.69 -2.67 -5.25
C LEU A 51 18.15 -1.63 -6.29
N ALA A 52 17.93 -0.34 -6.02
CA ALA A 52 18.41 0.74 -6.87
C ALA A 52 19.94 0.81 -6.93
N SER A 53 20.64 0.30 -5.91
CA SER A 53 22.10 0.18 -5.90
C SER A 53 22.61 -1.09 -6.60
N GLY A 54 21.72 -1.85 -7.26
CA GLY A 54 22.06 -3.09 -7.98
C GLY A 54 22.24 -4.32 -7.10
N HIS A 55 21.84 -4.26 -5.83
CA HIS A 55 21.93 -5.41 -4.94
C HIS A 55 20.79 -6.41 -5.15
N ASP A 56 21.01 -7.65 -4.70
CA ASP A 56 20.04 -8.73 -4.77
C ASP A 56 18.94 -8.61 -3.69
N ILE A 57 17.93 -9.48 -3.78
CA ILE A 57 16.81 -9.52 -2.83
C ILE A 57 17.29 -9.82 -1.41
N ALA A 58 18.30 -10.68 -1.23
CA ALA A 58 18.83 -11.01 0.09
C ALA A 58 19.45 -9.77 0.77
N THR A 59 20.14 -8.94 0.01
CA THR A 59 20.70 -7.67 0.51
C THR A 59 19.59 -6.64 0.74
N ALA A 60 18.57 -6.61 -0.13
CA ALA A 60 17.39 -5.75 0.07
C ALA A 60 16.66 -6.05 1.38
N VAL A 61 16.51 -7.33 1.75
CA VAL A 61 15.96 -7.75 3.06
C VAL A 61 16.81 -7.20 4.20
N LYS A 62 18.14 -7.34 4.15
CA LYS A 62 19.04 -6.83 5.21
C LYS A 62 18.90 -5.33 5.39
N TRP A 63 18.86 -4.58 4.29
CA TRP A 63 18.70 -3.13 4.32
C TRP A 63 17.31 -2.70 4.80
N ALA A 64 16.27 -3.43 4.40
CA ALA A 64 14.91 -3.20 4.88
C ALA A 64 14.80 -3.41 6.40
N THR A 65 15.35 -4.50 6.93
CA THR A 65 15.38 -4.77 8.37
C THR A 65 16.16 -3.69 9.12
N ALA A 66 17.34 -3.30 8.64
CA ALA A 66 18.13 -2.24 9.27
C ALA A 66 17.40 -0.89 9.26
N ALA A 67 16.69 -0.58 8.18
CA ALA A 67 15.95 0.67 8.04
C ALA A 67 14.76 0.77 9.00
N MET A 68 14.17 -0.33 9.47
CA MET A 68 13.04 -0.30 10.43
C MET A 68 13.36 0.45 11.73
N SER A 69 14.64 0.48 12.14
CA SER A 69 15.11 1.21 13.33
C SER A 69 15.37 2.70 13.06
N SER A 70 15.24 3.16 11.82
CA SER A 70 15.47 4.55 11.42
C SER A 70 14.16 5.34 11.35
N PRO A 71 14.19 6.67 11.61
CA PRO A 71 13.05 7.53 11.37
C PRO A 71 12.58 7.41 9.91
N PRO A 72 11.27 7.24 9.66
CA PRO A 72 10.76 7.13 8.30
C PRO A 72 10.96 8.44 7.55
N VAL A 73 11.43 8.36 6.31
CA VAL A 73 11.36 9.50 5.40
C VAL A 73 9.89 9.74 5.05
N ALA A 74 9.50 11.01 4.88
CA ALA A 74 8.16 11.37 4.46
C ALA A 74 7.78 10.64 3.17
N VAL A 75 6.62 9.98 3.18
CA VAL A 75 6.04 9.29 2.03
C VAL A 75 4.83 10.09 1.56
N ASP A 76 4.61 10.22 0.26
CA ASP A 76 3.44 10.91 -0.25
C ASP A 76 2.13 10.21 0.15
N ASN A 77 1.05 10.98 0.27
CA ASN A 77 -0.23 10.48 0.77
C ASN A 77 -0.85 9.39 -0.12
N GLY A 78 -0.62 9.46 -1.42
CA GLY A 78 -1.08 8.44 -2.39
C GLY A 78 -0.40 7.09 -2.15
N ARG A 79 0.93 7.07 -2.01
CA ARG A 79 1.69 5.87 -1.68
C ARG A 79 1.34 5.31 -0.30
N GLN A 80 1.16 6.17 0.71
CA GLN A 80 0.71 5.73 2.04
C GLN A 80 -0.65 5.02 1.97
N THR A 81 -1.61 5.64 1.28
CA THR A 81 -2.96 5.11 1.09
C THR A 81 -2.93 3.78 0.33
N TYR A 82 -2.14 3.71 -0.74
CA TYR A 82 -1.97 2.47 -1.51
C TYR A 82 -1.39 1.33 -0.67
N CYS A 83 -0.34 1.58 0.10
CA CYS A 83 0.27 0.59 1.00
C CYS A 83 -0.72 0.09 2.06
N ALA A 84 -1.52 1.00 2.63
CA ALA A 84 -2.52 0.64 3.61
C ALA A 84 -3.53 -0.35 3.02
N TRP A 85 -4.16 -0.03 1.88
CA TRP A 85 -5.13 -0.91 1.24
C TRP A 85 -4.54 -2.21 0.71
N PHE A 86 -3.33 -2.15 0.14
CA PHE A 86 -2.63 -3.35 -0.29
C PHE A 86 -2.38 -4.29 0.89
N SER A 87 -1.91 -3.75 2.02
CA SER A 87 -1.64 -4.56 3.20
C SER A 87 -2.91 -5.18 3.80
N ILE A 88 -4.04 -4.46 3.79
CA ILE A 88 -5.34 -5.00 4.21
C ILE A 88 -5.71 -6.19 3.31
N ALA A 89 -5.64 -6.01 1.99
CA ALA A 89 -5.98 -7.07 1.05
C ALA A 89 -5.05 -8.29 1.15
N ASN A 90 -3.74 -8.05 1.29
CA ASN A 90 -2.73 -9.10 1.21
C ASN A 90 -2.48 -9.81 2.56
N ILE A 91 -2.82 -9.18 3.69
CA ILE A 91 -2.62 -9.72 5.04
C ILE A 91 -3.96 -10.03 5.68
N ASP A 92 -4.86 -9.07 5.78
CA ASP A 92 -6.10 -9.26 6.55
C ASP A 92 -7.11 -10.10 5.74
N MET A 93 -7.17 -9.91 4.42
CA MET A 93 -8.07 -10.63 3.51
C MET A 93 -7.42 -11.83 2.81
N GLN A 94 -6.11 -12.06 3.02
CA GLN A 94 -5.34 -13.17 2.45
C GLN A 94 -5.47 -13.30 0.91
N LEU A 95 -5.62 -12.18 0.20
CA LEU A 95 -5.65 -12.20 -1.26
C LEU A 95 -4.25 -12.45 -1.83
N GLU A 96 -4.20 -13.18 -2.95
CA GLU A 96 -2.99 -13.30 -3.78
C GLU A 96 -2.49 -11.90 -4.20
N THR A 97 -1.17 -11.76 -4.33
CA THR A 97 -0.51 -10.45 -4.57
C THR A 97 -1.14 -9.68 -5.74
N ALA A 98 -1.44 -10.37 -6.85
CA ALA A 98 -2.10 -9.75 -8.00
C ALA A 98 -3.47 -9.15 -7.66
N ARG A 99 -4.34 -9.90 -6.95
CA ARG A 99 -5.64 -9.40 -6.50
C ARG A 99 -5.53 -8.32 -5.44
N ALA A 100 -4.54 -8.41 -4.56
CA ALA A 100 -4.28 -7.36 -3.58
C ALA A 100 -3.90 -6.03 -4.24
N HIS A 101 -3.11 -6.05 -5.33
CA HIS A 101 -2.84 -4.85 -6.11
C HIS A 101 -4.10 -4.32 -6.80
N VAL A 102 -4.92 -5.19 -7.40
CA VAL A 102 -6.19 -4.78 -8.02
C VAL A 102 -7.12 -4.13 -6.99
N PHE A 103 -7.25 -4.74 -5.81
CA PHE A 103 -8.02 -4.20 -4.69
C PHE A 103 -7.52 -2.80 -4.30
N ALA A 104 -6.20 -2.66 -4.06
CA ALA A 104 -5.60 -1.41 -3.61
C ALA A 104 -5.72 -0.29 -4.66
N THR A 105 -5.55 -0.62 -5.94
CA THR A 105 -5.73 0.34 -7.04
C THR A 105 -7.16 0.86 -7.07
N ALA A 106 -8.16 -0.02 -7.00
CA ALA A 106 -9.56 0.41 -7.05
C ALA A 106 -9.96 1.22 -5.81
N ALA A 107 -9.44 0.86 -4.63
CA ALA A 107 -9.68 1.61 -3.40
C ALA A 107 -9.07 3.02 -3.45
N VAL A 108 -7.83 3.16 -3.93
CA VAL A 108 -7.17 4.46 -4.11
C VAL A 108 -7.92 5.33 -5.13
N HIS A 109 -8.30 4.78 -6.28
CA HIS A 109 -9.08 5.53 -7.28
C HIS A 109 -10.46 5.97 -6.74
N ALA A 110 -11.12 5.14 -5.94
CA ALA A 110 -12.38 5.53 -5.32
C ALA A 110 -12.17 6.71 -4.33
N LEU A 111 -11.10 6.68 -3.53
CA LEU A 111 -10.77 7.76 -2.60
C LEU A 111 -10.41 9.06 -3.33
N ASP A 112 -9.66 8.95 -4.42
CA ASP A 112 -9.35 10.08 -5.31
C ASP A 112 -10.63 10.73 -5.87
N ALA A 113 -11.62 9.90 -6.20
CA ALA A 113 -12.95 10.34 -6.64
C ALA A 113 -13.84 10.89 -5.49
N GLY A 114 -13.32 11.00 -4.27
CA GLY A 114 -14.02 11.53 -3.10
C GLY A 114 -14.90 10.52 -2.37
N ALA A 115 -14.75 9.22 -2.63
CA ALA A 115 -15.43 8.18 -1.88
C ALA A 115 -14.97 8.16 -0.41
N ASN A 116 -15.83 7.66 0.48
CA ASN A 116 -15.44 7.39 1.86
C ASN A 116 -14.72 6.03 1.99
N PRO A 117 -14.09 5.71 3.14
CA PRO A 117 -13.36 4.45 3.31
C PRO A 117 -14.21 3.18 3.07
N ALA A 118 -15.50 3.19 3.43
CA ALA A 118 -16.37 2.04 3.19
C ALA A 118 -16.65 1.83 1.69
N GLN A 119 -16.87 2.92 0.95
CA GLN A 119 -17.04 2.89 -0.50
C GLN A 119 -15.75 2.45 -1.21
N ALA A 120 -14.58 2.90 -0.74
CA ALA A 120 -13.28 2.49 -1.26
C ALA A 120 -13.02 0.98 -1.06
N HIS A 121 -13.31 0.46 0.14
CA HIS A 121 -13.24 -0.98 0.41
C HIS A 121 -14.17 -1.78 -0.51
N ASN A 122 -15.39 -1.27 -0.74
CA ASN A 122 -16.36 -1.89 -1.63
C ASN A 122 -15.92 -1.90 -3.10
N ALA A 123 -15.29 -0.81 -3.57
CA ALA A 123 -14.70 -0.73 -4.90
C ALA A 123 -13.54 -1.72 -5.06
N GLY A 124 -12.64 -1.77 -4.07
CA GLY A 124 -11.55 -2.75 -4.02
C GLY A 124 -12.07 -4.19 -4.05
N SER A 125 -13.09 -4.49 -3.24
CA SER A 125 -13.69 -5.83 -3.17
C SER A 125 -14.36 -6.25 -4.48
N ALA A 126 -15.04 -5.32 -5.16
CA ALA A 126 -15.63 -5.57 -6.47
C ALA A 126 -14.54 -5.84 -7.53
N ALA A 127 -13.50 -5.00 -7.58
CA ALA A 127 -12.41 -5.13 -8.53
C ALA A 127 -11.61 -6.43 -8.34
N ALA A 128 -11.42 -6.86 -7.09
CA ALA A 128 -10.73 -8.10 -6.76
C ALA A 128 -11.58 -9.37 -6.95
N GLY A 129 -12.82 -9.24 -7.46
CA GLY A 129 -13.72 -10.37 -7.71
C GLY A 129 -14.29 -11.02 -6.45
N LEU A 130 -14.32 -10.30 -5.32
CA LEU A 130 -14.83 -10.82 -4.05
C LEU A 130 -16.34 -10.64 -3.89
N ARG A 131 -16.96 -9.82 -4.74
CA ARG A 131 -18.41 -9.70 -4.83
C ARG A 131 -18.93 -10.68 -5.87
N ARG A 132 -19.83 -11.57 -5.46
CA ARG A 132 -20.61 -12.40 -6.41
C ARG A 132 -21.48 -11.48 -7.28
N PRO A 133 -21.62 -11.76 -8.59
CA PRO A 133 -22.67 -11.14 -9.38
C PRO A 133 -24.02 -11.49 -8.74
N ARG A 134 -24.90 -10.49 -8.62
CA ARG A 134 -26.29 -10.70 -8.23
C ARG A 134 -27.09 -11.13 -9.46
#